data_AF-A0A1B6GTB2-F1
#
_entry.id   AF-A0A1B6GTB2-F1
#
_cell.length_a   1.000
_cell.length_b   1.000
_cell.length_c   1.000
_cell.angle_alpha   90.00
_cell.angle_beta   90.00
_cell.angle_gamma   90.00
#
_symmetry.space_group_name_H-M   'P 1'
#
loop_
_entity.id
_entity.type
_entity.pdbx_description
1 polymer ?
#
loop_
_entity_poly.entity_id
_entity_poly.type
_entity_poly.pdbx_seq_one_letter_code
_entity_poly.pdbx_strand_id
1 'polypeptide(L)'
;NKKGEVEMENSQRETICRQLCKMDYHGAMLTVVRSKCPSHIGAQGIVVMDTKNTFKLLGQDNIVRTIPKDTSVFQIQVDRFQLTMFGKYLCGKPAERTTKKFRKHLVPD
;
A
#
# COMPACT_ATOMS: atom_id res chain seq x y z
N ASN A 1 21.28 -11.21 0.14
CA ASN A 1 20.46 -12.33 0.65
C ASN A 1 19.03 -12.18 0.15
N LYS A 2 18.72 -12.74 -1.03
CA LYS A 2 17.38 -12.71 -1.65
C LYS A 2 16.51 -13.79 -0.97
N LYS A 3 15.83 -13.49 0.13
CA LYS A 3 14.92 -14.44 0.78
C LYS A 3 13.50 -14.25 0.23
N GLY A 4 13.08 -15.22 -0.59
CA GLY A 4 11.68 -15.63 -0.71
C GLY A 4 10.78 -14.83 -1.65
N GLU A 5 11.16 -14.63 -2.92
CA GLU A 5 10.15 -14.34 -3.94
C GLU A 5 9.31 -15.61 -4.14
N VAL A 6 8.03 -15.54 -3.79
CA VAL A 6 7.08 -16.63 -4.05
C VAL A 6 6.73 -16.57 -5.53
N GLU A 7 7.07 -17.62 -6.29
CA GLU A 7 6.57 -17.79 -7.65
C GLU A 7 5.07 -18.07 -7.59
N MET A 8 4.27 -17.18 -8.20
CA MET A 8 2.81 -17.28 -8.27
C MET A 8 2.37 -17.21 -9.73
N GLU A 9 1.31 -17.94 -10.06
CA GLU A 9 0.71 -17.91 -11.40
C GLU A 9 0.18 -16.50 -11.73
N ASN A 10 0.27 -16.08 -13.00
CA ASN A 10 -0.15 -14.74 -13.42
C ASN A 10 -1.61 -14.40 -13.08
N SER A 11 -2.52 -15.38 -13.19
CA SER A 11 -3.94 -15.22 -12.84
C SER A 11 -4.16 -14.92 -11.36
N GLN A 12 -3.41 -15.60 -10.49
CA GLN A 12 -3.43 -15.41 -9.04
C GLN A 12 -2.86 -14.05 -8.65
N ARG A 13 -1.75 -13.63 -9.29
CA ARG A 13 -1.15 -12.30 -9.07
C ARG A 13 -2.13 -11.19 -9.40
N GLU A 14 -2.82 -11.26 -10.52
CA GLU A 14 -3.82 -10.24 -10.91
C GLU A 14 -4.96 -10.16 -9.88
N THR A 15 -5.41 -11.31 -9.40
CA THR A 15 -6.47 -11.39 -8.38
C THR A 15 -6.05 -10.72 -7.08
N ILE A 16 -4.84 -11.01 -6.58
CA ILE A 16 -4.29 -10.41 -5.36
C ILE A 16 -4.08 -8.89 -5.54
N CYS A 17 -3.51 -8.45 -6.66
CA CYS A 17 -3.34 -7.02 -6.95
C CYS A 17 -4.67 -6.27 -6.93
N ARG A 18 -5.73 -6.88 -7.48
CA ARG A 18 -7.08 -6.31 -7.49
C ARG A 18 -7.67 -6.26 -6.08
N GLN A 19 -7.45 -7.29 -5.26
CA GLN A 19 -7.87 -7.31 -3.86
C GLN A 19 -7.16 -6.21 -3.07
N LEU A 20 -5.83 -6.12 -3.16
CA LEU A 20 -5.04 -5.06 -2.51
C LEU A 20 -5.58 -3.66 -2.86
N CYS A 21 -5.88 -3.39 -4.13
CA CYS A 21 -6.39 -2.07 -4.50
C CYS A 21 -7.78 -1.76 -3.89
N LYS A 22 -8.57 -2.78 -3.52
CA LYS A 22 -9.92 -2.65 -2.95
C LYS A 22 -9.98 -2.72 -1.42
N MET A 23 -8.93 -3.21 -0.77
CA MET A 23 -8.89 -3.40 0.68
C MET A 23 -8.98 -2.07 1.43
N ASP A 24 -9.59 -2.14 2.61
CA ASP A 24 -9.45 -1.11 3.64
C ASP A 24 -8.08 -1.27 4.31
N TYR A 25 -7.35 -0.17 4.42
CA TYR A 25 -6.03 -0.14 5.03
C TYR A 25 -6.07 0.36 6.47
N HIS A 26 -7.19 0.85 6.99
CA HIS A 26 -7.30 1.26 8.38
C HIS A 26 -6.91 0.11 9.33
N GLY A 27 -6.00 0.38 10.26
CA GLY A 27 -5.45 -0.63 11.18
C GLY A 27 -4.32 -1.48 10.61
N ALA A 28 -3.99 -1.38 9.31
CA ALA A 28 -2.87 -2.12 8.74
C ALA A 28 -1.51 -1.53 9.15
N MET A 29 -0.52 -2.41 9.35
CA MET A 29 0.88 -2.00 9.50
C MET A 29 1.49 -1.75 8.12
N LEU A 30 1.90 -0.51 7.86
CA LEU A 30 2.55 -0.12 6.61
C LEU A 30 3.96 0.40 6.85
N THR A 31 4.84 0.15 5.88
CA THR A 31 6.19 0.72 5.81
C THR A 31 6.38 1.44 4.48
N VAL A 32 6.93 2.65 4.50
CA VAL A 32 7.27 3.41 3.29
C VAL A 32 8.64 2.95 2.79
N VAL A 33 8.67 2.16 1.71
CA VAL A 33 9.92 1.62 1.15
C VAL A 33 10.55 2.53 0.11
N ARG A 34 9.74 3.31 -0.61
CA ARG A 34 10.22 4.35 -1.54
C ARG A 34 9.29 5.56 -1.47
N SER A 35 9.82 6.76 -1.60
CA SER A 35 9.02 7.98 -1.74
C SER A 35 9.81 9.03 -2.52
N LYS A 36 9.10 9.96 -3.17
CA LYS A 36 9.73 11.16 -3.75
C LYS A 36 10.35 12.05 -2.65
N CYS A 37 9.79 12.03 -1.45
CA CYS A 37 10.32 12.78 -0.31
C CYS A 37 11.20 11.85 0.55
N PRO A 38 12.53 12.07 0.63
CA PRO A 38 13.44 11.18 1.36
C PRO A 38 13.11 11.05 2.85
N SER A 39 12.55 12.10 3.48
CA SER A 39 12.17 12.08 4.89
C SER A 39 11.02 11.14 5.23
N HIS A 40 10.25 10.68 4.23
CA HIS A 40 9.20 9.69 4.41
C HIS A 40 9.71 8.25 4.32
N ILE A 41 10.88 8.02 3.72
CA ILE A 41 11.41 6.67 3.52
C ILE A 41 11.75 6.07 4.89
N GLY A 42 11.32 4.83 5.11
CA GLY A 42 11.48 4.13 6.39
C GLY A 42 10.41 4.48 7.43
N ALA A 43 9.51 5.44 7.16
CA ALA A 43 8.37 5.67 8.04
C ALA A 43 7.53 4.38 8.11
N GLN A 44 7.29 3.90 9.32
CA GLN A 44 6.53 2.70 9.61
C GLN A 44 5.49 2.99 10.68
N GLY A 45 4.31 2.41 10.54
CA GLY A 45 3.26 2.60 11.53
C GLY A 45 1.93 1.99 11.14
N ILE A 46 0.99 2.07 12.07
CA ILE A 46 -0.39 1.64 11.87
C ILE A 46 -1.14 2.75 11.13
N VAL A 47 -1.89 2.40 10.10
CA VAL A 47 -2.74 3.36 9.38
C VAL A 47 -3.91 3.75 10.27
N VAL A 48 -3.89 4.98 10.78
CA VAL A 48 -5.01 5.55 11.56
C VAL A 48 -6.06 6.20 10.66
N MET A 49 -5.67 6.62 9.45
CA MET A 49 -6.60 7.22 8.49
C MET A 49 -6.20 6.91 7.06
N ASP A 50 -7.14 6.35 6.31
CA ASP A 50 -7.06 6.18 4.87
C ASP A 50 -7.95 7.24 4.19
N THR A 51 -7.32 8.23 3.54
CA THR A 51 -8.03 9.27 2.79
C THR A 51 -7.81 9.10 1.30
N LYS A 52 -8.41 9.96 0.47
CA LYS A 52 -8.23 9.90 -0.99
C LYS A 52 -6.75 9.79 -1.39
N ASN A 53 -5.91 10.76 -1.01
CA ASN A 53 -4.53 10.85 -1.52
C ASN A 53 -3.44 10.55 -0.50
N THR A 54 -3.79 10.34 0.77
CA THR A 54 -2.80 10.19 1.84
C THR A 54 -3.17 9.05 2.79
N PHE A 55 -2.14 8.46 3.38
CA PHE A 55 -2.26 7.67 4.60
C PHE A 55 -1.75 8.48 5.79
N LYS A 56 -2.44 8.41 6.92
CA LYS A 56 -1.90 8.85 8.20
C LYS A 56 -1.40 7.63 8.96
N LEU A 57 -0.10 7.58 9.22
CA LEU A 57 0.57 6.49 9.92
C LEU A 57 0.91 6.94 11.33
N LEU A 58 0.51 6.15 12.33
CA LEU A 58 0.96 6.31 13.71
C LEU A 58 2.24 5.50 13.91
N GLY A 59 3.36 6.20 14.09
CA GLY A 59 4.66 5.57 14.38
C GLY A 59 4.77 5.10 15.83
N GLN A 60 5.82 4.32 16.12
CA GLN A 60 6.16 3.89 17.49
C GLN A 60 6.56 5.05 18.39
N ASP A 61 6.96 6.17 17.79
CA ASP A 61 7.23 7.45 18.45
C ASP A 61 5.94 8.20 18.88
N ASN A 62 4.77 7.59 18.69
CA ASN A 62 3.45 8.19 18.91
C ASN A 62 3.18 9.43 18.05
N ILE A 63 3.92 9.61 16.95
CA ILE A 63 3.73 10.73 16.01
C ILE A 63 2.93 10.25 14.80
N VAL A 64 1.88 11.01 14.46
CA VAL A 64 1.09 10.76 13.24
C VAL A 64 1.73 11.46 12.04
N ARG A 65 2.19 10.68 11.08
CA ARG A 65 2.83 11.16 9.84
C ARG A 65 1.85 11.02 8.68
N THR A 66 1.66 12.10 7.91
CA THR A 66 0.79 12.08 6.72
C THR A 66 1.64 11.81 5.49
N ILE A 67 1.48 10.63 4.87
CA ILE A 67 2.25 10.18 3.72
C ILE A 67 1.41 10.27 2.43
N PRO A 68 1.87 10.98 1.39
CA PRO A 68 1.19 11.04 0.09
C PRO A 68 1.33 9.71 -0.65
N LYS A 69 0.21 9.21 -1.19
CA LYS A 69 0.13 7.91 -1.87
C LYS A 69 0.74 7.95 -3.26
N ASP A 70 0.43 8.97 -4.05
CA ASP A 70 0.84 9.09 -5.46
C ASP A 70 2.36 8.99 -5.66
N THR A 71 3.12 9.50 -4.70
CA THR A 71 4.58 9.59 -4.76
C THR A 71 5.30 8.58 -3.86
N SER A 72 4.58 7.58 -3.32
CA SER A 72 5.14 6.62 -2.36
C SER A 72 4.83 5.17 -2.73
N VAL A 73 5.74 4.29 -2.38
CA VAL A 73 5.60 2.83 -2.44
C VAL A 73 5.55 2.32 -1.02
N PHE A 74 4.52 1.54 -0.72
CA PHE A 74 4.27 0.99 0.60
C PHE A 74 4.53 -0.51 0.58
N GLN A 75 4.91 -1.04 1.73
CA GLN A 75 4.94 -2.46 2.01
C GLN A 75 3.97 -2.75 3.15
N ILE A 76 3.09 -3.73 2.94
CA ILE A 76 2.13 -4.22 3.92
C ILE A 76 2.52 -5.63 4.36
N GLN A 77 2.43 -5.89 5.67
CA GLN A 77 2.56 -7.22 6.24
C GLN A 77 1.17 -7.86 6.31
N VAL A 78 0.98 -9.02 5.68
CA VAL A 78 -0.24 -9.83 5.78
C VAL A 78 0.18 -11.24 6.18
N ASP A 79 -0.04 -11.61 7.44
CA ASP A 79 0.43 -12.87 8.02
C ASP A 79 1.95 -13.05 7.78
N ARG A 80 2.36 -14.13 7.08
CA ARG A 80 3.75 -14.40 6.71
C ARG A 80 4.20 -13.70 5.42
N PHE A 81 3.32 -12.99 4.74
CA PHE A 81 3.59 -12.37 3.45
C PHE A 81 3.90 -10.88 3.58
N GLN A 82 4.86 -10.45 2.77
CA GLN A 82 5.18 -9.04 2.56
C GLN A 82 4.78 -8.66 1.14
N LEU A 83 3.81 -7.75 1.03
CA LEU A 83 3.29 -7.31 -0.25
C LEU A 83 3.71 -5.86 -0.49
N THR A 84 4.31 -5.59 -1.64
CA THR A 84 4.74 -4.25 -2.04
C THR A 84 3.74 -3.66 -3.02
N MET A 85 3.37 -2.41 -2.81
CA MET A 85 2.31 -1.75 -3.56
C MET A 85 2.63 -0.28 -3.85
N PHE A 86 2.36 0.14 -5.09
CA PHE A 86 2.48 1.54 -5.49
C PHE A 86 1.27 2.32 -5.00
N GLY A 87 1.50 3.36 -4.20
CA GLY A 87 0.41 4.17 -3.66
C GLY A 87 -0.40 4.91 -4.73
N LYS A 88 0.17 5.15 -5.93
CA LYS A 88 -0.57 5.74 -7.08
C LYS A 88 -1.90 5.04 -7.38
N TYR A 89 -1.99 3.73 -7.15
CA TYR A 89 -3.22 2.95 -7.36
C TYR A 89 -4.22 3.04 -6.20
N LEU A 90 -3.84 3.64 -5.07
CA LEU A 90 -4.64 3.77 -3.86
C LEU A 90 -5.19 5.19 -3.66
N CYS A 91 -4.99 6.10 -4.62
CA CYS A 91 -5.41 7.52 -4.52
C CYS A 91 -6.95 7.74 -4.55
N GLY A 92 -7.76 6.68 -4.58
CA GLY A 92 -9.21 6.77 -4.41
C GLY A 92 -9.62 6.82 -2.93
N LYS A 93 -10.76 7.42 -2.61
CA LYS A 93 -11.36 7.27 -1.26
C LYS A 93 -11.62 5.78 -0.99
N PRO A 94 -11.47 5.27 0.25
CA PRO A 94 -11.67 3.85 0.57
C PRO A 94 -12.98 3.28 0.01
N ALA A 95 -14.10 3.96 0.27
CA ALA A 95 -15.43 3.56 -0.21
C ALA A 95 -15.56 3.51 -1.75
N GLU A 96 -14.82 4.38 -2.46
CA GLU A 96 -14.81 4.39 -3.92
C GLU A 96 -13.96 3.25 -4.49
N ARG A 97 -12.89 2.85 -3.81
CA ARG A 97 -12.00 1.77 -4.26
C ARG A 97 -12.72 0.42 -4.27
N THR A 98 -13.61 0.18 -3.31
CA THR A 98 -14.40 -1.06 -3.21
C THR A 98 -15.35 -1.23 -4.39
N THR A 99 -16.01 -0.16 -4.82
CA THR A 99 -17.15 -0.20 -5.76
C THR A 99 -16.75 0.05 -7.22
N LYS A 100 -15.64 0.76 -7.48
CA LYS A 100 -15.22 1.05 -8.85
C LYS A 100 -14.70 -0.20 -9.59
N LYS A 101 -15.14 -0.37 -10.85
CA LYS A 101 -14.57 -1.34 -11.79
C LYS A 101 -13.19 -0.83 -12.24
N PHE A 102 -12.15 -1.62 -11.97
CA PHE A 102 -10.78 -1.28 -12.36
C PHE A 102 -10.62 -1.31 -13.88
N ARG A 103 -9.92 -0.30 -14.45
CA ARG A 103 -9.49 -0.34 -15.86
C ARG A 103 -8.29 -1.30 -15.97
N LYS A 104 -8.28 -2.12 -17.03
CA LYS A 104 -7.56 -3.40 -17.18
C LYS A 104 -6.01 -3.37 -17.21
N HIS A 105 -5.34 -2.35 -16.66
CA HIS A 105 -3.88 -2.30 -16.64
C HIS A 105 -3.35 -1.89 -15.27
N LEU A 106 -2.99 -2.91 -14.48
CA LEU A 106 -2.27 -2.82 -13.21
C LEU A 106 -0.90 -3.51 -13.32
N VAL A 107 -0.28 -3.47 -14.50
CA VAL A 107 1.08 -3.97 -14.67
C VAL A 107 2.03 -2.90 -14.13
N PRO A 108 2.91 -3.23 -13.18
CA PRO A 108 3.98 -2.31 -12.78
C PRO A 108 4.91 -2.10 -13.97
N ASP A 109 5.20 -0.84 -14.28
CA ASP A 109 6.23 -0.44 -15.25
C ASP A 109 7.62 -0.94 -14.82
#